data_AF-E6QUT0-F1
#
_entry.id   AF-E6QUT0-F1
#
_cell.length_a   1.000
_cell.length_b   1.000
_cell.length_c   1.000
_cell.angle_alpha   90.00
_cell.angle_beta   90.00
_cell.angle_gamma   90.00
#
_symmetry.space_group_name_H-M   'P 1'
#
loop_
_entity.id
_entity.type
_entity.pdbx_description
1 polymer ?
#
loop_
_entity_poly.entity_id
_entity_poly.type
_entity_poly.pdbx_seq_one_letter_code
_entity_poly.pdbx_strand_id
1 'polypeptide(L)' 'MPLINLIVVLIVVGVLLWLVNNYIPMDRKIKSILNIVVVIIVVIWLLQVFGLIGSLNAIHIGR' A
#
# COMPACT_ATOMS: atom_id res chain seq x y z
N MET A 1 6.69 -12.84 3.84
CA MET A 1 7.39 -12.37 2.62
C MET A 1 8.78 -11.89 3.02
N PRO A 2 9.86 -12.22 2.29
CA PRO A 2 11.19 -11.68 2.60
C PRO A 2 11.15 -10.14 2.61
N LEU A 3 11.89 -9.49 3.52
CA LEU A 3 11.90 -8.01 3.66
C LEU A 3 12.10 -7.29 2.31
N ILE A 4 12.87 -7.91 1.42
CA ILE A 4 13.14 -7.41 0.07
C ILE A 4 11.86 -7.19 -0.73
N ASN A 5 10.85 -8.06 -0.58
CA ASN A 5 9.58 -7.96 -1.30
C ASN A 5 8.72 -6.79 -0.80
N LEU A 6 8.75 -6.51 0.51
CA LEU A 6 8.07 -5.34 1.08
C LEU A 6 8.64 -4.04 0.49
N ILE A 7 9.97 -3.94 0.46
CA ILE A 7 10.68 -2.78 -0.08
C ILE A 7 10.36 -2.58 -1.56
N VAL A 8 10.38 -3.67 -2.35
CA VAL A 8 10.03 -3.62 -3.77
C VAL A 8 8.60 -3.13 -3.97
N VAL A 9 7.63 -3.61 -3.19
CA VAL A 9 6.23 -3.16 -3.33
C VAL A 9 6.07 -1.69 -2.93
N LEU A 10 6.72 -1.23 -1.86
CA LEU A 10 6.72 0.19 -1.49
C LEU A 10 7.26 1.08 -2.62
N ILE A 11 8.35 0.67 -3.26
CA ILE A 11 8.93 1.36 -4.42
C ILE A 11 7.93 1.37 -5.59
N VAL A 12 7.34 0.22 -5.92
CA VAL A 12 6.37 0.09 -7.02
C VAL A 12 5.16 1.00 -6.79
N VAL A 13 4.60 1.01 -5.58
CA VAL A 13 3.45 1.86 -5.25
C VAL A 13 3.82 3.34 -5.28
N GLY A 14 5.00 3.71 -4.75
CA GLY A 14 5.50 5.07 -4.80
C GLY A 14 5.69 5.57 -6.24
N VAL A 15 6.25 4.75 -7.12
CA VAL A 15 6.44 5.07 -8.55
C VAL A 15 5.10 5.18 -9.26
N LEU A 16 4.14 4.28 -9.01
CA LEU A 16 2.79 4.35 -9.58
C LEU A 16 2.08 5.64 -9.19
N LEU A 17 2.13 6.01 -7.91
CA LEU A 17 1.48 7.21 -7.39
C LEU A 17 2.14 8.48 -7.96
N TRP A 18 3.47 8.50 -8.08
CA TRP A 18 4.20 9.56 -8.76
C TRP A 18 3.80 9.69 -10.23
N LEU A 19 3.69 8.57 -10.95
CA LEU A 19 3.30 8.55 -12.36
C LEU A 19 1.89 9.10 -12.56
N VAL A 20 0.94 8.66 -11.73
CA VAL A 20 -0.45 9.16 -11.76
C VAL A 20 -0.48 10.66 -11.50
N ASN A 21 0.29 11.16 -10.53
CA ASN A 21 0.33 12.58 -10.20
C ASN A 21 1.06 13.45 -11.23
N ASN A 22 2.02 12.89 -11.98
CA ASN A 22 2.84 13.62 -12.93
C ASN A 22 2.27 13.62 -14.36
N TYR A 23 1.61 12.52 -14.77
CA TYR A 23 1.10 12.36 -16.13
C TYR A 23 -0.39 12.70 -16.28
N ILE A 24 -1.15 12.73 -15.19
CA ILE A 24 -2.57 13.10 -15.24
C ILE A 24 -2.71 14.54 -14.69
N PRO A 25 -2.93 15.56 -15.55
CA PRO A 25 -3.24 16.90 -15.09
C PRO A 25 -4.64 16.89 -14.46
N MET A 26 -4.70 16.72 -13.14
CA MET A 26 -5.93 16.67 -12.36
C MET A 26 -6.17 18.01 -11.66
N ASP A 27 -7.43 18.45 -11.67
CA ASP A 27 -7.87 19.58 -10.86
C ASP A 27 -7.53 19.39 -9.38
N ARG A 28 -7.24 20.50 -8.68
CA ARG A 28 -6.78 20.50 -7.28
C ARG A 28 -7.64 19.64 -6.35
N LYS A 29 -8.96 19.62 -6.54
CA LYS A 29 -9.90 18.78 -5.76
C LYS A 29 -9.71 17.29 -6.02
N ILE A 30 -9.62 16.87 -7.29
CA ILE A 30 -9.52 15.45 -7.65
C ILE A 30 -8.15 14.91 -7.25
N LYS A 31 -7.09 15.70 -7.40
CA LYS A 31 -5.72 15.36 -6.94
C LYS A 31 -5.67 15.07 -5.43
N SER A 32 -6.36 15.89 -4.62
CA SER A 32 -6.42 15.67 -3.18
C SER A 32 -7.14 14.37 -2.81
N ILE A 33 -8.26 14.07 -3.47
CA ILE A 33 -9.03 12.84 -3.23
C ILE A 33 -8.19 11.61 -3.61
N LEU A 34 -7.55 11.62 -4.79
CA LEU A 34 -6.74 10.49 -5.24
C LEU A 34 -5.56 10.23 -4.30
N ASN A 35 -4.83 11.27 -3.88
CA ASN A 35 -3.71 11.09 -2.96
C ASN A 35 -4.18 10.50 -1.61
N ILE A 36 -5.29 10.99 -1.06
CA ILE A 36 -5.88 10.46 0.18
C ILE A 36 -6.24 8.98 0.01
N VAL A 37 -6.92 8.62 -1.08
CA VAL A 37 -7.34 7.24 -1.34
C VAL A 37 -6.13 6.32 -1.47
N VAL A 38 -5.12 6.70 -2.24
CA VAL A 38 -3.92 5.85 -2.44
C VAL A 38 -3.13 5.72 -1.14
N VAL A 39 -3.00 6.79 -0.35
CA VAL A 39 -2.36 6.73 0.97
C VAL A 39 -3.12 5.77 1.90
N ILE A 40 -4.45 5.81 1.94
CA ILE A 40 -5.26 4.89 2.75
C ILE A 40 -5.02 3.44 2.33
N ILE A 41 -5.01 3.15 1.01
CA ILE A 41 -4.74 1.81 0.49
C ILE A 41 -3.35 1.33 0.93
N VAL A 42 -2.33 2.19 0.83
CA VAL A 42 -0.96 1.86 1.26
C VAL A 42 -0.89 1.57 2.76
N VAL A 43 -1.55 2.38 3.60
CA VAL A 43 -1.57 2.18 5.06
C VAL A 43 -2.24 0.85 5.42
N ILE A 44 -3.41 0.55 4.83
CA ILE A 44 -4.12 -0.72 5.05
C ILE A 44 -3.24 -1.90 4.61
N TRP A 45 -2.60 -1.80 3.45
CA TRP A 45 -1.70 -2.82 2.94
C TRP A 45 -0.49 -3.04 3.86
N LEU A 46 0.13 -1.96 4.35
CA LEU A 46 1.24 -2.06 5.31
C LEU A 46 0.78 -2.75 6.60
N LEU A 47 -0.39 -2.40 7.15
CA LEU A 47 -0.94 -3.06 8.34
C LEU A 47 -1.18 -4.57 8.14
N GLN A 48 -1.61 -4.96 6.94
CA GLN A 48 -1.74 -6.37 6.56
C GLN A 48 -0.38 -7.08 6.47
N VAL A 49 0.62 -6.45 5.86
CA VAL A 49 1.96 -7.06 5.64
C VAL A 49 2.81 -7.11 6.90
N PHE A 50 2.74 -6.11 7.77
CA PHE A 50 3.40 -6.13 9.09
C PHE A 50 2.80 -7.17 10.05
N GLY A 51 1.76 -7.89 9.63
CA GLY A 51 1.33 -9.09 10.33
C GLY A 51 0.42 -8.82 11.53
N LEU A 52 -0.18 -7.63 11.66
CA LEU A 52 -1.33 -7.46 12.58
C LEU A 52 -2.51 -8.35 12.17
N ILE A 53 -2.60 -8.72 10.88
CA ILE A 53 -3.55 -9.71 10.35
C ILE A 53 -2.83 -11.03 9.98
N GLY A 54 -1.55 -10.99 9.61
CA GLY A 54 -0.75 -12.16 9.22
C GLY A 54 -0.24 -13.05 10.37
N SER A 55 -0.05 -12.51 11.58
CA SER A 55 0.32 -13.31 12.76
C SER A 55 -0.81 -14.26 13.20
N LEU A 56 -2.06 -13.97 12.81
CA LEU A 56 -3.21 -14.86 13.01
C LEU A 56 -3.19 -16.10 12.11
N ASN A 57 -2.47 -16.08 10.98
CA ASN A 57 -2.28 -17.26 10.12
C ASN A 57 -1.13 -18.16 10.59
N ALA A 58 -0.29 -17.72 11.54
CA ALA A 58 0.72 -18.58 12.17
C ALA A 58 0.16 -19.41 13.32
N ILE A 59 -1.04 -19.07 13.83
CA ILE A 59 -1.75 -19.86 14.82
C ILE A 59 -2.62 -20.88 14.09
N HIS A 60 -2.00 -22.00 13.71
CA HIS A 60 -2.73 -23.24 13.43
C HIS A 60 -3.37 -23.73 14.73
N ILE A 61 -4.58 -23.25 15.05
CA ILE A 61 -5.48 -23.95 15.98
C ILE A 61 -6.09 -25.10 15.20
N GLY A 62 -5.58 -26.31 15.43
CA GLY A 62 -6.16 -27.54 14.90
C GLY A 62 -5.13 -28.62 14.63
N ARG A 63 -4.95 -29.52 15.62
CA ARG A 63 -4.98 -30.95 15.32
C ARG A 63 -6.43 -31.38 15.36
#